data_AF-A0A519PBB0-F1
#
_entry.id   AF-A0A519PBB0-F1
#
_cell.length_a   1.000
_cell.length_b   1.000
_cell.length_c   1.000
_cell.angle_alpha   90.00
_cell.angle_beta   90.00
_cell.angle_gamma   90.00
#
_symmetry.space_group_name_H-M   'P 1'
#
loop_
_entity.id
_entity.type
_entity.pdbx_description
1 polymer ?
#
loop_
_entity_poly.entity_id
_entity_poly.type
_entity_poly.pdbx_seq_one_letter_code
_entity_poly.pdbx_strand_id
1 'polypeptide(L)'
;MRYRPFGATGASISNVTLSLGISAVSRGPEAASELIYGALEAGINSYRLETADPVLAEIVGHALSSVERKLLVVSLAMGRGDGRRGGERDFSAEGMTSAIDRALHVSGLGWIDMALLEQPGEHELPQTSLNALKALRATERVRYLGVAGDDAVMDAYVSTGAFDVLATPYHVESPWQVRSRIRAAQEQDMAVLAYDYFPDSLNTAKKALTANEPKKGLFGLLSGVGGRAKNDPLAGAGTFAFLHQTPNWDAESICLANVMNDPAVASVLIQ
;
A
#
# COMPACT_ATOMS: atom_id res chain seq x y z
N MET A 1 14.80 -1.79 13.28
CA MET A 1 14.15 -2.03 11.98
C MET A 1 14.67 -3.32 11.33
N ARG A 2 13.84 -4.09 10.62
CA ARG A 2 14.31 -5.14 9.68
C ARG A 2 14.22 -4.61 8.26
N TYR A 3 15.19 -4.98 7.42
CA TYR A 3 15.22 -4.61 6.01
C TYR A 3 15.09 -5.85 5.13
N ARG A 4 14.42 -5.72 3.98
CA ARG A 4 14.22 -6.78 3.00
C ARG A 4 14.76 -6.34 1.63
N PRO A 5 15.23 -7.26 0.78
CA PRO A 5 15.58 -6.94 -0.60
C PRO A 5 14.39 -6.32 -1.34
N PHE A 6 14.64 -5.31 -2.17
CA PHE A 6 13.61 -4.61 -2.93
C PHE A 6 14.02 -4.46 -4.40
N GLY A 7 13.34 -5.23 -5.26
CA GLY A 7 13.61 -5.28 -6.69
C GLY A 7 15.00 -5.80 -7.06
N ALA A 8 15.35 -5.72 -8.35
CA ALA A 8 16.57 -6.32 -8.89
C ALA A 8 17.86 -5.50 -8.71
N THR A 9 17.79 -4.28 -8.15
CA THR A 9 18.95 -3.35 -8.10
C THR A 9 19.79 -3.47 -6.82
N GLY A 10 19.46 -4.41 -5.94
CA GLY A 10 20.14 -4.59 -4.65
C GLY A 10 19.74 -3.57 -3.58
N ALA A 11 18.69 -2.77 -3.81
CA ALA A 11 18.12 -1.89 -2.80
C ALA A 11 17.52 -2.71 -1.64
N SER A 12 17.52 -2.12 -0.44
CA SER A 12 16.87 -2.69 0.74
C SER A 12 15.78 -1.76 1.25
N ILE A 13 14.59 -2.30 1.51
CA ILE A 13 13.44 -1.55 2.02
C ILE A 13 13.19 -1.93 3.49
N SER A 14 12.86 -0.97 4.35
CA SER A 14 12.38 -1.25 5.70
C SER A 14 11.09 -2.05 5.60
N ASN A 15 10.89 -3.00 6.51
CA ASN A 15 9.67 -3.84 6.51
C ASN A 15 8.38 -3.06 6.87
N VAL A 16 8.51 -1.76 7.12
CA VAL A 16 7.44 -0.77 7.22
C VAL A 16 7.80 0.41 6.31
N THR A 17 6.82 0.93 5.58
CA THR A 17 6.90 2.15 4.77
C THR A 17 5.94 3.19 5.33
N LEU A 18 6.45 4.38 5.62
CA LEU A 18 5.60 5.48 6.09
C LEU A 18 4.89 6.14 4.90
N SER A 19 3.56 6.07 4.89
CA SER A 19 2.73 6.80 3.93
C SER A 19 2.42 8.19 4.46
N LEU A 20 2.62 9.19 3.61
CA LEU A 20 2.45 10.60 3.92
C LEU A 20 1.45 11.18 2.93
N GLY A 21 0.28 11.54 3.43
CA GLY A 21 -0.77 12.23 2.67
C GLY A 21 -0.91 13.69 3.09
N ILE A 22 -1.93 14.36 2.55
CA ILE A 22 -2.26 15.75 2.92
C ILE A 22 -2.60 15.88 4.41
N SER A 23 -3.11 14.82 5.03
CA SER A 23 -3.35 14.76 6.47
C SER A 23 -2.07 14.97 7.29
N ALA A 24 -0.92 14.48 6.82
CA ALA A 24 0.36 14.64 7.50
C ALA A 24 0.77 16.12 7.59
N VAL A 25 0.50 16.89 6.54
CA VAL A 25 0.80 18.34 6.48
C VAL A 25 -0.31 19.21 7.07
N SER A 26 -1.49 18.65 7.38
CA SER A 26 -2.63 19.41 7.92
C SER A 26 -2.36 20.06 9.28
N ARG A 27 -1.39 19.52 10.05
CA ARG A 27 -0.92 20.07 11.32
C ARG A 27 0.25 21.05 11.19
N GLY A 28 0.65 21.36 9.96
CA GLY A 28 1.80 22.21 9.64
C GLY A 28 3.02 21.44 9.14
N PRO A 29 3.93 22.11 8.42
CA PRO A 29 5.13 21.49 7.85
C PRO A 29 6.11 20.95 8.90
N GLU A 30 6.16 21.57 10.09
CA GLU A 30 7.01 21.13 11.20
C GLU A 30 6.56 19.77 11.72
N ALA A 31 5.25 19.57 11.93
CA ALA A 31 4.70 18.31 12.41
C ALA A 31 4.93 17.16 11.40
N ALA A 32 4.84 17.44 10.10
CA ALA A 32 5.18 16.48 9.06
C ALA A 32 6.68 16.13 9.06
N SER A 33 7.54 17.13 9.27
CA SER A 33 9.00 16.93 9.37
C SER A 33 9.38 16.11 10.60
N GLU A 34 8.79 16.41 11.77
CA GLU A 34 8.98 15.65 13.01
C GLU A 34 8.57 14.19 12.85
N LEU A 35 7.46 13.93 12.14
CA LEU A 35 7.03 12.56 11.84
C LEU A 35 8.07 11.82 10.97
N ILE A 36 8.61 12.48 9.95
CA ILE A 36 9.65 11.92 9.08
C ILE A 36 10.95 11.66 9.87
N TYR A 37 11.36 12.59 10.73
CA TYR A 37 12.54 12.43 11.58
C TYR A 37 12.37 11.29 12.59
N GLY A 38 11.20 11.20 13.25
CA GLY A 38 10.90 10.07 14.14
C GLY A 38 10.92 8.72 13.40
N ALA A 39 10.44 8.69 12.15
CA ALA A 39 10.54 7.51 11.29
C ALA A 39 12.00 7.16 10.94
N LEU A 40 12.83 8.15 10.60
CA LEU A 40 14.27 7.96 10.36
C LEU A 40 14.98 7.41 11.61
N GLU A 41 14.69 7.96 12.79
CA GLU A 41 15.23 7.51 14.07
C GLU A 41 14.79 6.08 14.42
N ALA A 42 13.57 5.68 14.03
CA ALA A 42 13.08 4.31 14.13
C ALA A 42 13.72 3.35 13.09
N GLY A 43 14.51 3.89 12.16
CA GLY A 43 15.19 3.18 11.09
C GLY A 43 14.31 2.90 9.87
N ILE A 44 13.19 3.60 9.67
CA ILE A 44 12.43 3.54 8.42
C ILE A 44 13.25 4.21 7.33
N ASN A 45 13.42 3.55 6.18
CA ASN A 45 14.08 4.13 5.01
C ASN A 45 13.15 4.26 3.81
N SER A 46 11.88 3.83 3.94
CA SER A 46 10.91 3.87 2.87
C SER A 46 9.74 4.79 3.17
N TYR A 47 9.42 5.64 2.20
CA TYR A 47 8.42 6.69 2.30
C TYR A 47 7.53 6.69 1.07
N ARG A 48 6.23 6.87 1.27
CA ARG A 48 5.24 6.96 0.18
C ARG A 48 4.53 8.29 0.25
N LEU A 49 4.65 9.09 -0.80
CA LEU A 49 3.80 10.25 -0.99
C LEU A 49 2.48 9.74 -1.58
N GLU A 50 1.37 9.96 -0.88
CA GLU A 50 0.05 9.50 -1.34
C GLU A 50 -0.48 10.32 -2.52
N THR A 51 0.07 11.50 -2.77
CA THR A 51 -0.25 12.36 -3.91
C THR A 51 0.99 13.11 -4.38
N ALA A 52 0.93 13.65 -5.61
CA ALA A 52 1.93 14.55 -6.16
C ALA A 52 1.72 16.02 -5.71
N ASP A 53 1.21 16.23 -4.48
CA ASP A 53 1.04 17.57 -3.92
C ASP A 53 2.42 18.23 -3.72
N PRO A 54 2.62 19.46 -4.24
CA PRO A 54 3.93 20.09 -4.21
C PRO A 54 4.38 20.47 -2.79
N VAL A 55 3.47 20.81 -1.89
CA VAL A 55 3.81 21.18 -0.50
C VAL A 55 4.29 19.95 0.25
N LEU A 56 3.55 18.84 0.12
CA LEU A 56 3.97 17.55 0.65
C LEU A 56 5.34 17.13 0.09
N ALA A 57 5.54 17.22 -1.22
CA ALA A 57 6.78 16.84 -1.86
C ALA A 57 7.97 17.69 -1.41
N GLU A 58 7.78 19.01 -1.25
CA GLU A 58 8.80 19.92 -0.72
C GLU A 58 9.21 19.56 0.72
N ILE A 59 8.23 19.34 1.60
CA ILE A 59 8.49 18.97 3.01
C ILE A 59 9.23 17.64 3.10
N VAL A 60 8.78 16.63 2.34
CA VAL A 60 9.42 15.30 2.33
C VAL A 60 10.84 15.40 1.79
N GLY A 61 11.02 16.12 0.68
CA GLY A 61 12.34 16.34 0.09
C GLY A 61 13.31 17.04 1.05
N HIS A 62 12.84 18.07 1.73
CA HIS A 62 13.63 18.80 2.72
C HIS A 62 14.02 17.91 3.90
N ALA A 63 13.07 17.21 4.53
CA ALA A 63 13.34 16.36 5.68
C ALA A 63 14.31 15.21 5.35
N LEU A 64 14.15 14.60 4.17
CA LEU A 64 14.99 13.49 3.71
C LEU A 64 16.36 13.92 3.18
N SER A 65 16.60 15.22 2.97
CA SER A 65 17.88 15.75 2.45
C SER A 65 19.08 15.49 3.38
N SER A 66 18.81 15.20 4.65
CA SER A 66 19.81 14.85 5.66
C SER A 66 20.40 13.44 5.48
N VAL A 67 19.78 12.59 4.66
CA VAL A 67 20.17 11.20 4.44
C VAL A 67 20.67 11.02 3.00
N GLU A 68 21.68 10.18 2.80
CA GLU A 68 22.14 9.85 1.45
C GLU A 68 20.98 9.24 0.64
N ARG A 69 20.62 9.89 -0.47
CA ARG A 69 19.45 9.53 -1.29
C ARG A 69 19.40 8.06 -1.70
N LYS A 70 20.55 7.40 -1.89
CA LYS A 70 20.65 5.98 -2.25
C LYS A 70 20.23 5.01 -1.14
N LEU A 71 20.18 5.47 0.11
CA LEU A 71 19.74 4.68 1.26
C LEU A 71 18.22 4.73 1.46
N LEU A 72 17.54 5.62 0.74
CA LEU A 72 16.10 5.85 0.84
C LEU A 72 15.35 5.20 -0.31
N VAL A 73 14.13 4.74 -0.04
CA VAL A 73 13.16 4.28 -1.03
C VAL A 73 11.95 5.21 -0.98
N VAL A 74 11.86 6.14 -1.93
CA VAL A 74 10.73 7.08 -2.02
C VAL A 74 9.79 6.66 -3.14
N SER A 75 8.52 6.51 -2.81
CA SER A 75 7.47 6.15 -3.74
C SER A 75 6.45 7.25 -3.89
N LEU A 76 5.86 7.36 -5.08
CA LEU A 76 4.78 8.29 -5.38
C LEU A 76 3.57 7.50 -5.85
N ALA A 77 2.46 7.63 -5.13
CA ALA A 77 1.17 7.16 -5.57
C ALA A 77 0.63 8.07 -6.69
N MET A 78 0.10 7.45 -7.74
CA MET A 78 -0.35 8.12 -8.95
C MET A 78 -1.70 7.57 -9.42
N GLY A 79 -2.38 8.32 -10.27
CA GLY A 79 -3.72 7.98 -10.75
C GLY A 79 -4.84 8.42 -9.82
N ARG A 80 -4.55 8.69 -8.55
CA ARG A 80 -5.41 9.54 -7.71
C ARG A 80 -5.19 10.99 -8.09
N GLY A 81 -6.24 11.82 -7.97
CA GLY A 81 -6.07 13.27 -8.03
C GLY A 81 -5.05 13.75 -7.01
N ASP A 82 -4.57 14.98 -7.14
CA ASP A 82 -3.54 15.61 -6.29
C ASP A 82 -3.91 15.72 -4.79
N GLY A 83 -5.06 15.17 -4.38
CA GLY A 83 -5.60 15.17 -3.03
C GLY A 83 -6.34 16.46 -2.67
N ARG A 84 -6.33 17.47 -3.54
CA ARG A 84 -7.18 18.64 -3.39
C ARG A 84 -8.62 18.29 -3.78
N ARG A 85 -9.57 19.02 -3.20
CA ARG A 85 -10.99 18.85 -3.50
C ARG A 85 -11.22 19.10 -5.00
N GLY A 86 -11.58 18.05 -5.75
CA GLY A 86 -11.76 18.10 -7.20
C GLY A 86 -10.56 17.64 -8.03
N GLY A 87 -9.48 17.12 -7.42
CA GLY A 87 -8.42 16.45 -8.17
C GLY A 87 -8.98 15.23 -8.89
N GLU A 88 -8.99 15.27 -10.21
CA GLU A 88 -9.52 14.18 -11.03
C GLU A 88 -8.53 13.02 -11.13
N ARG A 89 -9.08 11.81 -11.22
CA ARG A 89 -8.35 10.58 -11.51
C ARG A 89 -7.78 10.69 -12.92
N ASP A 90 -6.45 10.61 -13.05
CA ASP A 90 -5.78 10.81 -14.33
C ASP A 90 -4.60 9.84 -14.49
N PHE A 91 -4.75 8.91 -15.44
CA PHE A 91 -3.73 7.96 -15.85
C PHE A 91 -3.17 8.28 -17.25
N SER A 92 -3.48 9.45 -17.82
CA SER A 92 -2.96 9.86 -19.12
C SER A 92 -1.43 10.03 -19.07
N ALA A 93 -0.78 9.89 -20.23
CA ALA A 93 0.66 10.13 -20.36
C ALA A 93 1.08 11.51 -19.81
N GLU A 94 0.27 12.54 -20.05
CA GLU A 94 0.52 13.91 -19.60
C GLU A 94 0.36 14.02 -18.07
N GLY A 95 -0.73 13.50 -17.51
CA GLY A 95 -0.98 13.52 -16.06
C GLY A 95 0.12 12.84 -15.27
N MET A 96 0.52 11.65 -15.71
CA MET A 96 1.56 10.83 -15.09
C MET A 96 2.94 11.51 -15.15
N THR A 97 3.31 12.04 -16.31
CA THR A 97 4.58 12.75 -16.49
C THR A 97 4.61 14.02 -15.65
N SER A 98 3.53 14.79 -15.68
CA SER A 98 3.41 16.04 -14.92
C SER A 98 3.42 15.83 -13.41
N ALA A 99 2.82 14.74 -12.90
CA ALA A 99 2.87 14.39 -11.48
C ALA A 99 4.31 14.15 -11.00
N ILE A 100 5.09 13.37 -11.77
CA ILE A 100 6.50 13.10 -11.45
C ILE A 100 7.36 14.36 -11.62
N ASP A 101 7.14 15.16 -12.67
CA ASP A 101 7.80 16.46 -12.87
C ASP A 101 7.62 17.39 -11.68
N ARG A 102 6.36 17.62 -11.28
CA ARG A 102 6.05 18.51 -10.16
C ARG A 102 6.68 18.04 -8.87
N ALA A 103 6.53 16.75 -8.52
CA ALA A 103 7.09 16.20 -7.31
C ALA A 103 8.62 16.31 -7.27
N LEU A 104 9.31 15.98 -8.36
CA LEU A 104 10.78 16.07 -8.42
C LEU A 104 11.30 17.50 -8.40
N HIS A 105 10.61 18.42 -9.08
CA HIS A 105 11.03 19.82 -9.17
C HIS A 105 11.10 20.48 -7.80
N VAL A 106 10.08 20.29 -6.96
CA VAL A 106 9.97 20.96 -5.65
C VAL A 106 10.67 20.19 -4.52
N SER A 107 10.74 18.86 -4.60
CA SER A 107 11.33 18.04 -3.53
C SER A 107 12.85 18.00 -3.56
N GLY A 108 13.48 18.20 -4.72
CA GLY A 108 14.93 18.02 -4.85
C GLY A 108 15.41 16.56 -4.67
N LEU A 109 14.51 15.57 -4.70
CA LEU A 109 14.84 14.14 -4.51
C LEU A 109 15.70 13.53 -5.63
N GLY A 110 15.82 14.21 -6.77
CA GLY A 110 16.54 13.74 -7.97
C GLY A 110 15.78 12.70 -8.78
N TRP A 111 15.27 11.65 -8.13
CA TRP A 111 14.42 10.62 -8.73
C TRP A 111 13.37 10.10 -7.73
N ILE A 112 12.35 9.43 -8.23
CA ILE A 112 11.40 8.63 -7.45
C ILE A 112 11.79 7.16 -7.59
N ASP A 113 11.91 6.39 -6.51
CA ASP A 113 12.28 4.98 -6.61
C ASP A 113 11.12 4.18 -7.20
N MET A 114 9.88 4.43 -6.77
CA MET A 114 8.72 3.69 -7.24
C MET A 114 7.54 4.59 -7.61
N ALA A 115 7.05 4.42 -8.83
CA ALA A 115 5.77 4.91 -9.30
C ALA A 115 4.66 3.89 -8.98
N LEU A 116 3.73 4.19 -8.08
CA LEU A 116 2.67 3.26 -7.69
C LEU A 116 1.31 3.70 -8.24
N LEU A 117 0.74 2.94 -9.17
CA LEU A 117 -0.54 3.24 -9.82
C LEU A 117 -1.70 2.77 -8.93
N GLU A 118 -2.58 3.69 -8.52
CA GLU A 118 -3.66 3.42 -7.56
C GLU A 118 -4.94 2.90 -8.25
N GLN A 119 -5.14 1.59 -8.17
CA GLN A 119 -6.30 0.84 -8.66
C GLN A 119 -6.64 1.10 -10.13
N PRO A 120 -5.68 1.16 -11.08
CA PRO A 120 -6.02 1.44 -12.48
C PRO A 120 -7.08 0.47 -13.01
N GLY A 121 -8.12 0.99 -13.66
CA GLY A 121 -9.12 0.17 -14.32
C GLY A 121 -8.61 -0.41 -15.63
N GLU A 122 -9.28 -1.46 -16.12
CA GLU A 122 -8.89 -2.22 -17.32
C GLU A 122 -8.61 -1.35 -18.56
N HIS A 123 -9.32 -0.21 -18.69
CA HIS A 123 -9.22 0.69 -19.84
C HIS A 123 -8.51 2.02 -19.54
N GLU A 124 -8.00 2.21 -18.32
CA GLU A 124 -7.39 3.49 -17.90
C GLU A 124 -5.88 3.56 -18.19
N LEU A 125 -5.26 2.46 -18.58
CA LEU A 125 -3.85 2.42 -18.99
C LEU A 125 -3.71 2.19 -20.50
N PRO A 126 -3.99 3.20 -21.34
CA PRO A 126 -3.74 3.08 -22.77
C PRO A 126 -2.24 2.94 -23.04
N GLN A 127 -1.91 2.44 -24.23
CA GLN A 127 -0.52 2.22 -24.64
C GLN A 127 0.35 3.48 -24.54
N THR A 128 -0.23 4.67 -24.74
CA THR A 128 0.45 5.96 -24.57
C THR A 128 0.90 6.18 -23.14
N SER A 129 0.08 5.86 -22.14
CA SER A 129 0.43 5.95 -20.72
C SER A 129 1.52 4.95 -20.34
N LEU A 130 1.43 3.72 -20.83
CA LEU A 130 2.49 2.71 -20.63
C LEU A 130 3.82 3.16 -21.24
N ASN A 131 3.79 3.78 -22.42
CA ASN A 131 4.99 4.32 -23.06
C ASN A 131 5.59 5.49 -22.26
N ALA A 132 4.75 6.35 -21.68
CA ALA A 132 5.22 7.43 -20.81
C ALA A 132 5.89 6.89 -19.54
N LEU A 133 5.31 5.89 -18.88
CA LEU A 133 5.93 5.22 -17.73
C LEU A 133 7.25 4.56 -18.09
N LYS A 134 7.34 3.90 -19.26
CA LYS A 134 8.60 3.35 -19.77
C LYS A 134 9.63 4.43 -20.04
N ALA A 135 9.25 5.59 -20.56
CA ALA A 135 10.14 6.72 -20.79
C ALA A 135 10.65 7.32 -19.47
N LEU A 136 9.79 7.45 -18.45
CA LEU A 136 10.17 7.87 -17.11
C LEU A 136 11.18 6.88 -16.48
N ARG A 137 11.01 5.58 -16.72
CA ARG A 137 11.96 4.55 -16.31
C ARG A 137 13.29 4.65 -17.07
N ALA A 138 13.24 4.78 -18.39
CA ALA A 138 14.43 4.86 -19.25
C ALA A 138 15.28 6.11 -18.99
N THR A 139 14.67 7.19 -18.49
CA THR A 139 15.35 8.43 -18.09
C THR A 139 15.75 8.45 -16.61
N GLU A 140 15.64 7.32 -15.91
CA GLU A 140 15.97 7.13 -14.49
C GLU A 140 15.24 8.06 -13.52
N ARG A 141 14.18 8.72 -13.98
CA ARG A 141 13.31 9.57 -13.14
C ARG A 141 12.45 8.73 -12.21
N VAL A 142 12.14 7.51 -12.65
CA VAL A 142 11.49 6.46 -11.89
C VAL A 142 12.31 5.18 -12.03
N ARG A 143 12.50 4.40 -10.97
CA ARG A 143 13.25 3.12 -11.07
C ARG A 143 12.35 1.90 -11.22
N TYR A 144 11.24 1.91 -10.49
CA TYR A 144 10.27 0.81 -10.42
C TYR A 144 8.87 1.30 -10.76
N LEU A 145 8.13 0.47 -11.49
CA LEU A 145 6.70 0.66 -11.73
C LEU A 145 5.93 -0.32 -10.86
N GLY A 146 4.87 0.14 -10.21
CA GLY A 146 4.01 -0.71 -9.40
C GLY A 146 2.53 -0.44 -9.63
N VAL A 147 1.70 -1.41 -9.29
CA VAL A 147 0.24 -1.30 -9.23
C VAL A 147 -0.23 -1.54 -7.80
N ALA A 148 -1.22 -0.80 -7.36
CA ALA A 148 -1.87 -0.96 -6.07
C ALA A 148 -3.34 -1.29 -6.25
N GLY A 149 -3.85 -2.32 -5.58
CA GLY A 149 -5.29 -2.61 -5.62
C GLY A 149 -5.66 -3.98 -5.08
N ASP A 150 -6.97 -4.23 -5.07
CA ASP A 150 -7.58 -5.42 -4.48
C ASP A 150 -8.53 -6.18 -5.43
N ASP A 151 -8.91 -5.56 -6.53
CA ASP A 151 -9.83 -6.11 -7.53
C ASP A 151 -9.18 -7.16 -8.46
N ALA A 152 -10.02 -7.79 -9.30
CA ALA A 152 -9.57 -8.80 -10.27
C ALA A 152 -8.75 -8.21 -11.43
N VAL A 153 -8.80 -6.90 -11.67
CA VAL A 153 -7.99 -6.24 -12.70
C VAL A 153 -6.51 -6.33 -12.32
N MET A 154 -6.20 -6.28 -11.01
CA MET A 154 -4.82 -6.46 -10.53
C MET A 154 -4.22 -7.81 -10.92
N ASP A 155 -5.03 -8.88 -11.00
CA ASP A 155 -4.53 -10.19 -11.44
C ASP A 155 -4.04 -10.15 -12.89
N ALA A 156 -4.75 -9.41 -13.75
CA ALA A 156 -4.32 -9.17 -15.12
C ALA A 156 -3.01 -8.38 -15.15
N TYR A 157 -2.88 -7.29 -14.37
CA TYR A 157 -1.64 -6.50 -14.33
C TYR A 157 -0.43 -7.27 -13.84
N VAL A 158 -0.59 -8.09 -12.79
CA VAL A 158 0.46 -9.00 -12.31
C VAL A 158 0.94 -9.91 -13.44
N SER A 159 0.03 -10.44 -14.25
CA SER A 159 0.39 -11.35 -15.35
C SER A 159 1.08 -10.68 -16.55
N THR A 160 1.07 -9.35 -16.65
CA THR A 160 1.65 -8.65 -17.82
C THR A 160 3.17 -8.63 -17.85
N GLY A 161 3.84 -8.81 -16.70
CA GLY A 161 5.29 -8.59 -16.55
C GLY A 161 5.72 -7.13 -16.75
N ALA A 162 4.79 -6.17 -16.77
CA ALA A 162 5.10 -4.75 -16.99
C ALA A 162 5.45 -3.99 -15.70
N PHE A 163 5.19 -4.59 -14.53
CA PHE A 163 5.34 -3.96 -13.22
C PHE A 163 6.33 -4.73 -12.36
N ASP A 164 7.10 -4.00 -11.57
CA ASP A 164 8.10 -4.53 -10.64
C ASP A 164 7.54 -4.68 -9.21
N VAL A 165 6.40 -4.05 -8.89
CA VAL A 165 5.82 -4.03 -7.53
C VAL A 165 4.30 -4.20 -7.54
N LEU A 166 3.77 -5.01 -6.61
CA LEU A 166 2.36 -5.10 -6.29
C LEU A 166 2.13 -4.56 -4.88
N ALA A 167 1.27 -3.57 -4.72
CA ALA A 167 0.69 -3.22 -3.43
C ALA A 167 -0.74 -3.78 -3.33
N THR A 168 -1.10 -4.51 -2.28
CA THR A 168 -2.44 -5.09 -2.14
C THR A 168 -2.88 -5.16 -0.68
N PRO A 169 -4.20 -5.08 -0.38
CA PRO A 169 -4.68 -5.29 0.98
C PRO A 169 -4.30 -6.68 1.44
N TYR A 170 -3.65 -6.80 2.59
CA TYR A 170 -3.28 -8.09 3.13
C TYR A 170 -3.31 -8.08 4.65
N HIS A 171 -4.14 -8.95 5.21
CA HIS A 171 -4.44 -9.07 6.62
C HIS A 171 -4.79 -10.53 6.98
N VAL A 172 -4.96 -10.80 8.27
CA VAL A 172 -5.22 -12.16 8.79
C VAL A 172 -6.44 -12.84 8.16
N GLU A 173 -7.51 -12.07 7.87
CA GLU A 173 -8.73 -12.54 7.19
C GLU A 173 -8.69 -12.50 5.66
N SER A 174 -7.54 -12.23 5.03
CA SER A 174 -7.51 -12.05 3.57
C SER A 174 -7.94 -13.33 2.84
N PRO A 175 -8.85 -13.22 1.86
CA PRO A 175 -9.39 -14.37 1.18
C PRO A 175 -8.33 -15.02 0.29
N TRP A 176 -8.58 -16.27 -0.13
CA TRP A 176 -7.61 -17.07 -0.88
C TRP A 176 -7.16 -16.40 -2.19
N GLN A 177 -8.01 -15.58 -2.82
CA GLN A 177 -7.72 -14.84 -4.04
C GLN A 177 -6.57 -13.85 -3.84
N VAL A 178 -6.54 -13.12 -2.72
CA VAL A 178 -5.46 -12.19 -2.39
C VAL A 178 -4.14 -12.95 -2.22
N ARG A 179 -4.17 -14.08 -1.52
CA ARG A 179 -2.98 -14.95 -1.34
C ARG A 179 -2.49 -15.52 -2.67
N SER A 180 -3.42 -15.89 -3.55
CA SER A 180 -3.11 -16.36 -4.91
C SER A 180 -2.45 -15.26 -5.74
N ARG A 181 -2.93 -14.02 -5.65
CA ARG A 181 -2.35 -12.86 -6.33
C ARG A 181 -0.94 -12.55 -5.83
N ILE A 182 -0.74 -12.55 -4.51
CA ILE A 182 0.59 -12.35 -3.90
C ILE A 182 1.57 -13.40 -4.43
N ARG A 183 1.15 -14.67 -4.44
CA ARG A 183 1.97 -15.75 -4.99
C ARG A 183 2.28 -15.54 -6.48
N ALA A 184 1.29 -15.19 -7.29
CA ALA A 184 1.50 -14.92 -8.71
C ALA A 184 2.47 -13.74 -8.93
N ALA A 185 2.41 -12.71 -8.10
CA ALA A 185 3.34 -11.58 -8.15
C ALA A 185 4.78 -12.02 -7.82
N GLN A 186 4.96 -12.86 -6.79
CA GLN A 186 6.28 -13.44 -6.49
C GLN A 186 6.82 -14.31 -7.62
N GLU A 187 5.96 -15.10 -8.28
CA GLU A 187 6.34 -15.91 -9.44
C GLU A 187 6.74 -15.05 -10.67
N GLN A 188 6.39 -13.75 -10.67
CA GLN A 188 6.81 -12.74 -11.65
C GLN A 188 7.95 -11.84 -11.13
N ASP A 189 8.64 -12.24 -10.06
CA ASP A 189 9.73 -11.49 -9.41
C ASP A 189 9.31 -10.08 -8.93
N MET A 190 8.02 -9.85 -8.68
CA MET A 190 7.53 -8.58 -8.16
C MET A 190 7.77 -8.49 -6.64
N ALA A 191 8.16 -7.30 -6.17
CA ALA A 191 8.10 -7.01 -4.74
C ALA A 191 6.65 -6.80 -4.30
N VAL A 192 6.28 -7.31 -3.12
CA VAL A 192 4.91 -7.16 -2.59
C VAL A 192 4.89 -6.18 -1.43
N LEU A 193 4.04 -5.18 -1.50
CA LEU A 193 3.73 -4.25 -0.42
C LEU A 193 2.33 -4.55 0.12
N ALA A 194 2.19 -4.66 1.44
CA ALA A 194 0.89 -4.84 2.06
C ALA A 194 0.34 -3.51 2.57
N TYR A 195 -0.96 -3.30 2.45
CA TYR A 195 -1.68 -2.23 3.14
C TYR A 195 -2.99 -2.79 3.72
N ASP A 196 -3.78 -1.97 4.40
CA ASP A 196 -5.02 -2.38 5.07
C ASP A 196 -4.85 -3.63 5.95
N TYR A 197 -3.70 -3.72 6.63
CA TYR A 197 -3.32 -4.88 7.45
C TYR A 197 -4.20 -5.04 8.70
N PHE A 198 -4.88 -3.97 9.12
CA PHE A 198 -5.82 -3.97 10.23
C PHE A 198 -7.24 -3.64 9.74
N PRO A 199 -8.03 -4.66 9.35
CA PRO A 199 -9.32 -4.44 8.74
C PRO A 199 -10.37 -3.99 9.76
N ASP A 200 -11.37 -3.26 9.27
CA ASP A 200 -12.50 -2.78 10.06
C ASP A 200 -13.31 -3.87 10.77
N SER A 201 -13.25 -5.11 10.25
CA SER A 201 -13.84 -6.30 10.86
C SER A 201 -13.20 -6.68 12.19
N LEU A 202 -11.99 -6.20 12.50
CA LEU A 202 -11.21 -6.59 13.67
C LEU A 202 -10.91 -5.43 14.62
N ASN A 203 -11.27 -4.20 14.26
CA ASN A 203 -10.86 -3.01 15.02
C ASN A 203 -11.50 -2.83 16.40
N THR A 204 -12.43 -3.70 16.79
CA THR A 204 -13.00 -3.71 18.15
C THR A 204 -13.15 -5.14 18.65
N ALA A 205 -13.08 -5.34 19.98
CA ALA A 205 -13.29 -6.63 20.60
C ALA A 205 -14.61 -7.30 20.18
N LYS A 206 -15.70 -6.52 20.07
CA LYS A 206 -17.01 -7.02 19.62
C LYS A 206 -16.95 -7.55 18.19
N LYS A 207 -16.38 -6.79 17.25
CA LYS A 207 -16.32 -7.23 15.85
C LYS A 207 -15.40 -8.44 15.70
N ALA A 208 -14.24 -8.44 16.37
CA ALA A 208 -13.29 -9.55 16.38
C ALA A 208 -13.87 -10.85 16.96
N LEU A 209 -14.77 -10.75 17.95
CA LEU A 209 -15.53 -11.89 18.48
C LEU A 209 -16.48 -12.50 17.44
N THR A 210 -17.12 -11.66 16.63
CA THR A 210 -18.18 -12.07 15.68
C THR A 210 -17.69 -12.22 14.25
N ALA A 211 -16.38 -12.12 13.99
CA ALA A 211 -15.85 -12.00 12.63
C ALA A 211 -16.17 -13.24 11.76
N ASN A 212 -16.19 -14.42 12.37
CA ASN A 212 -16.56 -15.69 11.74
C ASN A 212 -18.05 -16.06 11.94
N GLU A 213 -18.86 -15.19 12.53
CA GLU A 213 -20.30 -15.49 12.70
C GLU A 213 -21.09 -15.10 11.44
N PRO A 214 -21.97 -15.99 10.92
CA PRO A 214 -22.83 -15.63 9.82
C PRO A 214 -23.77 -14.49 10.24
N LYS A 215 -23.67 -13.34 9.54
CA LYS A 215 -24.55 -12.19 9.77
C LYS A 215 -26.01 -12.61 9.61
N LYS A 216 -26.75 -12.72 10.72
CA LYS A 216 -28.20 -12.96 10.70
C LYS A 216 -28.90 -11.69 10.21
N GLY A 217 -29.19 -11.63 8.91
CA GLY A 217 -29.97 -10.55 8.31
C GLY A 217 -31.43 -10.57 8.76
N LEU A 218 -32.07 -9.39 8.75
CA LEU A 218 -33.47 -9.17 9.16
C LEU A 218 -34.51 -9.99 8.35
N PHE A 219 -34.11 -10.53 7.19
CA PHE A 219 -34.94 -11.42 6.35
C PHE A 219 -34.85 -12.91 6.71
N GLY A 220 -33.93 -13.32 7.59
CA GLY A 220 -33.77 -14.73 8.01
C GLY A 220 -34.91 -15.26 8.89
N LEU A 221 -35.80 -14.39 9.35
CA LEU A 221 -36.98 -14.76 10.16
C LEU A 221 -38.21 -15.09 9.30
N LEU A 222 -38.17 -14.80 7.99
CA LEU A 222 -39.26 -15.11 7.04
C LEU A 222 -38.96 -16.32 6.13
N SER A 223 -37.71 -16.76 6.04
CA SER A 223 -37.31 -17.93 5.23
C SER A 223 -37.16 -19.19 6.10
N GLY A 224 -38.27 -19.64 6.68
CA GLY A 224 -38.36 -20.93 7.36
C GLY A 224 -38.44 -22.11 6.39
N VAL A 225 -37.50 -22.26 5.44
CA VAL A 225 -37.32 -23.50 4.65
C VAL A 225 -35.85 -23.62 4.20
N GLY A 226 -35.13 -24.58 4.76
CA GLY A 226 -34.25 -25.47 3.97
C GLY A 226 -32.95 -24.94 3.33
N GLY A 227 -32.34 -23.86 3.82
CA GLY A 227 -30.99 -23.47 3.39
C GLY A 227 -29.92 -24.25 4.15
N ARG A 228 -29.33 -25.28 3.53
CA ARG A 228 -28.13 -26.00 4.02
C ARG A 228 -27.12 -24.95 4.49
N ALA A 229 -26.77 -24.96 5.77
CA ALA A 229 -25.67 -24.14 6.27
C ALA A 229 -24.47 -24.41 5.36
N LYS A 230 -23.96 -23.37 4.68
CA LYS A 230 -22.66 -23.49 4.03
C LYS A 230 -21.73 -23.99 5.13
N ASN A 231 -21.13 -25.16 4.92
CA ASN A 231 -20.11 -25.69 5.82
C ASN A 231 -19.07 -24.58 5.97
N ASP A 232 -19.15 -23.84 7.07
CA ASP A 232 -18.14 -22.87 7.43
C ASP A 232 -17.01 -23.70 8.03
N PRO A 233 -15.89 -23.89 7.30
CA PRO A 233 -14.77 -24.68 7.80
C PRO A 233 -14.12 -24.04 9.04
N LEU A 234 -14.52 -22.81 9.40
CA LEU A 234 -14.10 -22.09 10.59
C LEU A 234 -15.16 -22.09 11.70
N ALA A 235 -16.27 -22.82 11.56
CA ALA A 235 -17.22 -23.00 12.64
C ALA A 235 -16.53 -23.65 13.86
N GLY A 236 -16.23 -22.84 14.88
CA GLY A 236 -15.47 -23.26 16.07
C GLY A 236 -13.95 -23.07 15.98
N ALA A 237 -13.42 -22.58 14.86
CA ALA A 237 -12.09 -21.97 14.87
C ALA A 237 -12.19 -20.73 15.76
N GLY A 238 -11.34 -20.65 16.79
CA GLY A 238 -11.42 -19.62 17.82
C GLY A 238 -11.59 -18.21 17.25
N THR A 239 -12.26 -17.35 18.00
CA THR A 239 -12.51 -15.96 17.61
C THR A 239 -11.22 -15.16 17.55
N PHE A 240 -11.20 -14.04 16.82
CA PHE A 240 -10.10 -13.06 16.87
C PHE A 240 -10.08 -12.26 18.18
N ALA A 241 -10.77 -12.72 19.24
CA ALA A 241 -10.85 -12.04 20.52
C ALA A 241 -9.48 -11.83 21.18
N PHE A 242 -8.52 -12.73 20.91
CA PHE A 242 -7.16 -12.62 21.44
C PHE A 242 -6.48 -11.30 21.04
N LEU A 243 -6.84 -10.71 19.89
CA LEU A 243 -6.30 -9.42 19.42
C LEU A 243 -6.51 -8.31 20.45
N HIS A 244 -7.60 -8.36 21.22
CA HIS A 244 -7.97 -7.34 22.21
C HIS A 244 -7.74 -7.79 23.66
N GLN A 245 -7.16 -8.99 23.85
CA GLN A 245 -6.94 -9.59 25.18
C GLN A 245 -5.46 -9.89 25.46
N THR A 246 -4.60 -9.72 24.46
CA THR A 246 -3.16 -10.00 24.61
C THR A 246 -2.49 -8.89 25.45
N PRO A 247 -1.89 -9.22 26.60
CA PRO A 247 -1.26 -8.20 27.44
C PRO A 247 -0.11 -7.49 26.72
N ASN A 248 -0.01 -6.17 26.89
CA ASN A 248 1.04 -5.31 26.33
C ASN A 248 1.08 -5.22 24.79
N TRP A 249 0.04 -5.70 24.10
CA TRP A 249 -0.09 -5.59 22.65
C TRP A 249 -1.48 -5.07 22.30
N ASP A 250 -1.55 -4.04 21.48
CA ASP A 250 -2.81 -3.64 20.85
C ASP A 250 -3.09 -4.51 19.61
N ALA A 251 -4.36 -4.54 19.19
CA ALA A 251 -4.82 -5.37 18.08
C ALA A 251 -4.15 -5.01 16.75
N GLU A 252 -3.88 -3.73 16.51
CA GLU A 252 -3.26 -3.24 15.28
C GLU A 252 -1.81 -3.73 15.19
N SER A 253 -1.04 -3.59 16.26
CA SER A 253 0.34 -4.07 16.37
C SER A 253 0.45 -5.58 16.14
N ILE A 254 -0.53 -6.37 16.62
CA ILE A 254 -0.57 -7.81 16.37
C ILE A 254 -0.83 -8.11 14.89
N CYS A 255 -1.79 -7.44 14.27
CA CYS A 255 -2.09 -7.60 12.85
C CYS A 255 -0.91 -7.16 11.97
N LEU A 256 -0.30 -6.03 12.28
CA LEU A 256 0.91 -5.53 11.62
C LEU A 256 2.05 -6.55 11.74
N ALA A 257 2.31 -7.07 12.94
CA ALA A 257 3.34 -8.09 13.16
C ALA A 257 3.07 -9.40 12.41
N ASN A 258 1.80 -9.80 12.24
CA ASN A 258 1.44 -10.97 11.43
C ASN A 258 1.86 -10.78 9.96
N VAL A 259 1.48 -9.65 9.36
CA VAL A 259 1.77 -9.32 7.97
C VAL A 259 3.28 -9.11 7.75
N MET A 260 3.95 -8.42 8.67
CA MET A 260 5.41 -8.19 8.62
C MET A 260 6.24 -9.47 8.77
N ASN A 261 5.66 -10.58 9.22
CA ASN A 261 6.34 -11.88 9.33
C ASN A 261 6.13 -12.75 8.09
N ASP A 262 5.22 -12.41 7.19
CA ASP A 262 5.05 -13.13 5.93
C ASP A 262 6.28 -12.87 5.03
N PRO A 263 7.03 -13.91 4.61
CA PRO A 263 8.21 -13.73 3.76
C PRO A 263 7.86 -13.14 2.38
N ALA A 264 6.61 -13.24 1.93
CA ALA A 264 6.18 -12.66 0.66
C ALA A 264 6.14 -11.13 0.68
N VAL A 265 5.90 -10.51 1.84
CA VAL A 265 5.69 -9.06 1.97
C VAL A 265 7.01 -8.33 2.17
N ALA A 266 7.46 -7.55 1.18
CA ALA A 266 8.67 -6.75 1.30
C ALA A 266 8.55 -5.63 2.34
N SER A 267 7.39 -4.95 2.39
CA SER A 267 7.12 -3.89 3.36
C SER A 267 5.62 -3.67 3.56
N VAL A 268 5.23 -3.15 4.72
CA VAL A 268 3.84 -2.79 5.03
C VAL A 268 3.69 -1.27 5.01
N LEU A 269 2.72 -0.76 4.25
CA LEU A 269 2.39 0.65 4.19
C LEU A 269 1.58 1.02 5.44
N ILE A 270 2.12 1.91 6.27
CA ILE A 270 1.45 2.48 7.45
C ILE A 270 1.12 3.95 7.22
N GLN A 271 0.20 4.52 8.00
CA GLN A 271 -0.25 5.92 7.91
C GLN A 271 -0.06 6.65 9.24
#